data_AF-A0A954E1U0-F1
#
_entry.id   AF-A0A954E1U0-F1
#
_cell.length_a   1.000
_cell.length_b   1.000
_cell.length_c   1.000
_cell.angle_alpha   90.00
_cell.angle_beta   90.00
_cell.angle_gamma   90.00
#
_symmetry.space_group_name_H-M   'P 1'
#
loop_
_entity.id
_entity.type
_entity.pdbx_description
1 polymer ?
#
loop_
_entity_poly.entity_id
_entity_poly.type
_entity_poly.pdbx_seq_one_letter_code
_entity_poly.pdbx_strand_id
1 'polypeptide(L)' 'MQLAVAGEDRLEAARAVDDHWARDLSDAERAATEMVIDLDADEATCPACMTTFKTGIDRCPGCGLRLG' A
#
# COMPACT_ATOMS: atom_id res chain seq x y z
N MET A 1 14.97 4.64 9.49
CA MET A 1 15.39 6.07 9.49
C MET A 1 14.26 6.87 10.12
N GLN A 2 14.54 7.71 11.12
CA GLN A 2 13.53 8.58 11.75
C GLN A 2 14.00 10.04 11.62
N LEU A 3 13.10 10.93 11.21
CA LEU A 3 13.34 12.36 11.04
C LEU A 3 12.68 13.11 12.21
N ALA A 4 13.46 13.84 13.00
CA ALA A 4 12.95 14.73 14.05
C ALA A 4 12.84 16.15 13.51
N VAL A 5 11.69 16.79 13.71
CA VAL A 5 11.41 18.17 13.25
C VAL A 5 10.68 18.96 14.33
N ALA A 6 10.73 20.30 14.22
CA ALA A 6 9.92 21.16 15.06
C ALA A 6 8.42 20.91 14.80
N GLY A 7 7.58 21.20 15.79
CA GLY A 7 6.15 20.87 15.74
C GLY A 7 5.43 21.61 14.61
N GLU A 8 5.80 22.88 14.41
CA GLU A 8 5.31 23.74 13.34
C GLU A 8 5.64 23.20 11.93
N ASP A 9 6.77 22.50 11.78
CA ASP A 9 7.25 22.02 10.48
C ASP A 9 6.70 20.63 10.11
N ARG A 10 5.90 20.01 10.98
CA ARG A 10 5.46 18.61 10.84
C ARG A 10 4.84 18.30 9.48
N LEU A 11 3.99 19.20 8.97
CA LEU A 11 3.27 18.98 7.71
C LEU A 11 4.21 19.10 6.50
N GLU A 12 5.13 20.06 6.52
CA GLU A 12 6.14 20.21 5.47
C GLU A 12 7.09 19.02 5.45
N ALA A 13 7.56 18.59 6.62
CA ALA A 13 8.42 17.43 6.77
C ALA A 13 7.75 16.14 6.28
N ALA A 14 6.47 15.93 6.60
CA ALA A 14 5.71 14.78 6.10
C ALA A 14 5.65 14.76 4.58
N ARG A 15 5.33 15.90 3.95
CA ARG A 15 5.32 16.02 2.48
C ARG A 15 6.68 15.75 1.86
N ALA A 16 7.76 16.27 2.47
CA ALA A 16 9.10 16.04 1.96
C ALA A 16 9.51 14.56 2.01
N VAL A 17 9.05 13.82 3.03
CA VAL A 17 9.26 12.37 3.12
C VAL A 17 8.46 11.64 2.06
N ASP A 18 7.17 11.97 1.91
CA ASP A 18 6.30 11.37 0.89
C ASP A 18 6.88 11.61 -0.52
N ASP A 19 7.25 12.85 -0.83
CA ASP A 19 7.87 13.23 -2.10
C ASP A 19 9.20 12.49 -2.34
N HIS A 20 10.00 12.28 -1.28
CA HIS A 20 11.25 11.56 -1.40
C HIS A 20 11.03 10.09 -1.73
N TRP A 21 10.13 9.40 -1.02
CA TRP A 21 9.82 7.99 -1.26
C TRP A 21 9.17 7.76 -2.60
N ALA A 22 8.36 8.71 -3.06
CA ALA A 22 7.62 8.56 -4.29
C ALA A 22 8.46 8.86 -5.55
N ARG A 23 9.71 9.31 -5.42
CA ARG A 23 10.65 9.49 -6.56
C ARG A 23 11.10 8.17 -7.17
N ASP A 24 11.16 7.11 -6.38
CA ASP A 24 11.69 5.82 -6.81
C ASP A 24 10.59 4.88 -7.36
N LEU A 25 9.32 5.30 -7.30
CA LEU A 25 8.18 4.54 -7.80
C LEU A 25 7.77 5.05 -9.19
N SER A 26 7.58 4.14 -10.13
CA SER A 26 6.85 4.40 -11.36
C SER A 26 5.36 4.70 -11.07
N ASP A 27 4.65 5.28 -12.04
CA ASP A 27 3.20 5.54 -11.91
C ASP A 27 2.40 4.27 -11.61
N ALA A 28 2.80 3.13 -12.19
CA ALA A 28 2.17 1.84 -11.94
C ALA A 28 2.42 1.33 -10.51
N GLU A 29 3.66 1.49 -10.00
CA GLU A 29 3.99 1.13 -8.63
C GLU A 29 3.29 2.03 -7.62
N ARG A 30 3.18 3.34 -7.91
CA ARG A 30 2.40 4.28 -7.11
C ARG A 30 0.92 3.86 -7.04
N ALA A 31 0.30 3.58 -8.17
CA ALA A 31 -1.09 3.12 -8.22
C ALA A 31 -1.29 1.80 -7.44
N ALA A 32 -0.31 0.89 -7.47
CA ALA A 32 -0.38 -0.34 -6.69
C ALA A 32 -0.34 -0.09 -5.17
N THR A 33 0.37 0.93 -4.68
CA THR A 33 0.38 1.29 -3.25
C THR A 33 -0.96 1.84 -2.75
N GLU A 34 -1.77 2.40 -3.64
CA GLU A 34 -3.11 2.92 -3.33
C GLU A 34 -4.19 1.86 -3.45
N MET A 35 -3.85 0.63 -3.86
CA MET A 35 -4.82 -0.44 -4.04
C MET A 35 -5.38 -0.90 -2.69
N VAL A 36 -6.69 -0.66 -2.50
CA VAL A 36 -7.45 -1.10 -1.33
C VAL A 36 -8.04 -2.49 -1.61
N ILE A 37 -7.87 -3.43 -0.69
CA ILE A 37 -8.59 -4.69 -0.71
C ILE A 37 -9.99 -4.44 -0.13
N ASP A 38 -11.01 -4.54 -0.98
CA ASP A 38 -12.39 -4.66 -0.51
C ASP A 38 -12.65 -6.13 -0.16
N LEU A 39 -12.72 -6.42 1.14
CA LEU A 39 -12.97 -7.77 1.65
C LEU A 39 -14.46 -8.14 1.63
N ASP A 40 -15.35 -7.18 1.38
CA ASP A 40 -16.81 -7.38 1.34
C ASP A 40 -17.33 -7.62 -0.09
N ALA A 41 -16.53 -7.33 -1.11
CA ALA A 41 -16.82 -7.69 -2.51
C ALA A 41 -16.78 -9.22 -2.72
N ASP A 42 -17.37 -9.73 -3.81
CA ASP A 42 -17.32 -11.17 -4.12
C ASP A 42 -15.91 -11.66 -4.51
N GLU A 43 -15.11 -10.76 -5.08
CA GLU A 43 -13.74 -11.00 -5.53
C GLU A 43 -12.81 -9.86 -5.11
N ALA A 44 -11.57 -10.23 -4.78
CA ALA A 44 -10.51 -9.30 -4.42
C ALA A 44 -9.22 -9.61 -5.17
N THR A 45 -8.39 -8.60 -5.38
CA THR A 45 -7.07 -8.73 -6.01
C THR A 45 -5.98 -8.54 -4.96
N CYS A 46 -5.04 -9.49 -4.91
CA CYS A 46 -3.93 -9.45 -3.96
C CYS A 46 -3.01 -8.25 -4.24
N PRO A 47 -2.73 -7.37 -3.26
CA PRO A 47 -1.84 -6.23 -3.48
C PRO A 47 -0.37 -6.60 -3.62
N ALA A 48 0.02 -7.79 -3.17
CA ALA A 48 1.40 -8.23 -3.30
C ALA A 48 1.70 -8.91 -4.64
N CYS A 49 0.78 -9.72 -5.16
CA CYS A 49 1.04 -10.55 -6.35
C CYS A 49 0.01 -10.42 -7.46
N MET A 50 -0.97 -9.54 -7.31
CA MET A 50 -2.03 -9.26 -8.30
C MET A 50 -2.91 -10.46 -8.67
N THR A 51 -2.85 -11.56 -7.90
CA THR A 51 -3.76 -12.69 -8.07
C THR A 51 -5.16 -12.29 -7.61
N THR A 52 -6.17 -12.45 -8.47
CA THR A 52 -7.58 -12.30 -8.13
C THR A 52 -8.13 -13.59 -7.53
N PHE A 53 -8.92 -13.49 -6.47
CA PHE A 53 -9.48 -14.61 -5.73
C PHE A 53 -10.82 -14.22 -5.09
N LYS A 54 -11.63 -15.22 -4.72
CA LYS A 54 -12.86 -15.00 -3.94
C LYS A 54 -12.54 -14.56 -2.52
N THR A 55 -13.23 -13.54 -2.04
CA THR A 55 -13.10 -13.04 -0.67
C THR A 55 -13.52 -14.07 0.38
N GLY A 56 -13.21 -13.79 1.66
CA GLY A 56 -13.45 -14.72 2.77
C GLY A 56 -12.34 -15.76 3.02
N ILE A 57 -11.13 -15.53 2.49
CA ILE A 57 -9.95 -16.36 2.72
C ILE A 57 -8.88 -15.61 3.53
N ASP A 58 -8.20 -16.31 4.44
CA ASP A 58 -7.18 -15.69 5.32
C ASP A 58 -5.85 -15.46 4.61
N ARG A 59 -5.58 -16.16 3.51
CA ARG A 59 -4.33 -16.10 2.77
C ARG A 59 -4.54 -16.12 1.27
N CYS A 60 -3.79 -15.29 0.56
CA CYS A 60 -3.77 -15.27 -0.89
C CYS A 60 -3.28 -16.64 -1.44
N PRO A 61 -3.97 -17.24 -2.42
CA PRO A 61 -3.58 -18.52 -3.00
C PRO A 61 -2.34 -18.43 -3.91
N GLY A 62 -1.99 -17.23 -4.39
CA GLY A 62 -0.83 -17.00 -5.24
C GLY A 62 0.48 -16.87 -4.45
N CYS A 63 0.53 -15.94 -3.49
CA CYS A 63 1.75 -15.61 -2.76
C CYS A 63 1.72 -15.95 -1.26
N GLY A 64 0.59 -16.40 -0.71
CA GLY A 64 0.46 -16.73 0.71
C GLY A 64 0.39 -15.53 1.66
N LEU A 65 0.31 -14.30 1.12
CA LEU A 65 0.08 -13.07 1.91
C LEU A 65 -1.16 -13.24 2.78
N ARG A 66 -1.06 -12.86 4.05
CA ARG A 66 -2.18 -12.88 5.00
C ARG A 66 -3.06 -11.65 4.78
N LEU A 67 -4.36 -11.85 4.56
CA LEU A 67 -5.33 -10.82 4.17
C LEU A 67 -6.25 -10.39 5.33
N GLY A 68 -6.12 -11.07 6.48
CA GLY A 68 -6.81 -10.78 7.75
C GLY A 68 -5.91 -11.01 8.96
#